data_AF-A0A2J1DXH5-F1
#
_entry.id   AF-A0A2J1DXH5-F1
#
_cell.length_a   1.000
_cell.length_b   1.000
_cell.length_c   1.000
_cell.angle_alpha   90.00
_cell.angle_beta   90.00
_cell.angle_gamma   90.00
#
_symmetry.space_group_name_H-M   'P 1'
#
loop_
_entity.id
_entity.type
_entity.pdbx_description
1 polymer ?
#
loop_
_entity_poly.entity_id
_entity_poly.type
_entity_poly.pdbx_seq_one_letter_code
_entity_poly.pdbx_strand_id
1 'polypeptide(L)'
;GFIHCVGSRDEKVGNVYCSKLCCVTAVKQAMEVKKHIPGARIFCFYMDMRMGGALYEELYKESQQKYGINYIRGKLSEVSENINNKLVVKVEDTLAGRPLRMELDMPVLMAGMEMSQSGLNLAKSAGLETGENRFFAPADHHYGSNKSKIDGVFYAGACTAPMNITETISHARAAVADVIDYFRNLKS
;
A
#
# COMPACT_ATOMS: atom_id res chain seq x y z
N GLY A 1 8.28 6.61 14.33
CA GLY A 1 8.87 5.57 13.46
C GLY A 1 7.79 5.03 12.55
N PHE A 2 8.05 4.94 11.25
CA PHE A 2 7.12 4.43 10.25
C PHE A 2 7.33 2.92 10.09
N ILE A 3 6.26 2.14 10.22
CA ILE A 3 6.30 0.68 10.18
C ILE A 3 5.64 0.24 8.88
N HIS A 4 6.41 -0.35 7.99
CA HIS A 4 5.93 -0.77 6.67
C HIS A 4 5.24 -2.14 6.73
N CYS A 5 4.45 -2.42 5.69
CA CYS A 5 3.79 -3.71 5.48
C CYS A 5 2.83 -4.11 6.61
N VAL A 6 2.22 -3.15 7.31
CA VAL A 6 1.20 -3.45 8.33
C VAL A 6 -0.08 -3.87 7.61
N GLY A 7 -0.50 -5.13 7.79
CA GLY A 7 -1.65 -5.69 7.09
C GLY A 7 -1.39 -5.96 5.60
N SER A 8 -0.14 -6.12 5.16
CA SER A 8 0.21 -6.46 3.77
C SER A 8 1.46 -7.30 3.72
N ARG A 9 1.57 -8.19 2.73
CA ARG A 9 2.64 -9.21 2.69
C ARG A 9 2.70 -9.98 4.01
N ASP A 10 1.53 -10.38 4.49
CA ASP A 10 1.32 -11.04 5.76
C ASP A 10 0.21 -12.09 5.64
N GLU A 11 0.64 -13.36 5.61
CA GLU A 11 -0.24 -14.53 5.56
C GLU A 11 -1.11 -14.65 6.81
N LYS A 12 -0.65 -14.18 7.98
CA LYS A 12 -1.38 -14.33 9.25
C LYS A 12 -2.69 -13.55 9.28
N VAL A 13 -2.78 -12.47 8.51
CA VAL A 13 -4.01 -11.67 8.33
C VAL A 13 -4.69 -11.93 6.99
N GLY A 14 -4.21 -12.90 6.21
CA GLY A 14 -4.73 -13.24 4.88
C GLY A 14 -4.38 -12.24 3.76
N ASN A 15 -3.49 -11.28 4.01
CA ASN A 15 -3.05 -10.27 3.02
C ASN A 15 -1.67 -10.60 2.46
N VAL A 16 -1.61 -11.57 1.56
CA VAL A 16 -0.35 -11.98 0.94
C VAL A 16 0.19 -10.97 -0.09
N TYR A 17 -0.67 -10.06 -0.55
CA TYR A 17 -0.32 -9.05 -1.55
C TYR A 17 0.37 -7.81 -0.97
N CYS A 18 1.03 -7.04 -1.84
CA CYS A 18 1.59 -5.74 -1.52
C CYS A 18 0.55 -4.64 -1.76
N SER A 19 0.40 -3.72 -0.79
CA SER A 19 -0.47 -2.54 -0.94
C SER A 19 0.09 -1.40 -1.79
N LYS A 20 1.23 -1.62 -2.45
CA LYS A 20 1.87 -0.79 -3.48
C LYS A 20 2.33 0.62 -3.07
N LEU A 21 1.47 1.38 -2.39
CA LEU A 21 1.66 2.81 -2.10
C LEU A 21 2.23 3.08 -0.70
N CYS A 22 2.18 2.12 0.21
CA CYS A 22 2.58 2.30 1.61
C CYS A 22 4.05 2.75 1.75
N CYS A 23 4.96 2.26 0.90
CA CYS A 23 6.37 2.69 0.92
C CYS A 23 6.53 4.15 0.51
N VAL A 24 5.96 4.54 -0.64
CA VAL A 24 6.02 5.91 -1.15
C VAL A 24 5.39 6.89 -0.17
N THR A 25 4.24 6.52 0.40
CA THR A 25 3.55 7.33 1.40
C THR A 25 4.40 7.52 2.65
N ALA A 26 5.04 6.45 3.15
CA ALA A 26 5.90 6.54 4.33
C ALA A 26 7.08 7.51 4.09
N VAL A 27 7.75 7.42 2.93
CA VAL A 27 8.84 8.33 2.55
C VAL A 27 8.35 9.78 2.54
N LYS A 28 7.24 10.04 1.83
CA LYS A 28 6.65 11.38 1.75
C LYS A 28 6.29 11.92 3.14
N GLN A 29 5.60 11.13 3.97
CA GLN A 29 5.16 11.58 5.28
C GLN A 29 6.34 11.74 6.26
N ALA A 30 7.39 10.92 6.15
CA ALA A 30 8.61 11.09 6.91
C ALA A 30 9.29 12.44 6.59
N MET A 31 9.37 12.82 5.32
CA MET A 31 9.87 14.14 4.91
C MET A 31 9.01 15.27 5.47
N GLU A 32 7.67 15.15 5.38
CA GLU A 32 6.76 16.17 5.93
C GLU A 32 6.91 16.32 7.45
N VAL A 33 7.00 15.20 8.20
CA VAL A 33 7.24 15.26 9.65
C VAL A 33 8.57 15.95 9.95
N LYS A 34 9.63 15.69 9.17
CA LYS A 34 10.93 16.35 9.36
C LYS A 34 10.86 17.85 9.10
N LYS A 35 10.07 18.30 8.12
CA LYS A 35 9.86 19.74 7.84
C LYS A 35 9.17 20.44 9.01
N HIS A 36 8.13 19.83 9.55
CA HIS A 36 7.32 20.41 10.62
C HIS A 36 7.97 20.26 12.00
N ILE A 37 8.78 19.22 12.19
CA ILE A 37 9.49 18.93 13.43
C ILE A 37 10.98 18.66 13.10
N PRO A 38 11.80 19.70 12.86
CA PRO A 38 13.19 19.54 12.45
C PRO A 38 14.05 18.73 13.42
N GLY A 39 13.74 18.79 14.72
CA GLY A 39 14.42 18.02 15.77
C GLY A 39 14.06 16.53 15.80
N ALA A 40 13.03 16.08 15.09
CA ALA A 40 12.59 14.69 15.11
C ALA A 40 13.64 13.77 14.47
N ARG A 41 13.92 12.64 15.14
CA ARG A 41 14.65 11.51 14.57
C ARG A 41 13.65 10.53 14.00
N ILE A 42 13.69 10.34 12.69
CA ILE A 42 12.70 9.54 11.97
C ILE A 42 13.36 8.27 11.47
N PHE A 43 12.67 7.15 11.70
CA PHE A 43 13.08 5.81 11.32
C PHE A 43 11.94 5.14 10.54
N CYS A 44 12.27 4.48 9.44
CA CYS A 44 11.40 3.65 8.64
C CYS A 44 11.85 2.19 8.77
N PHE A 45 10.97 1.31 9.24
CA PHE A 45 11.22 -0.12 9.40
C PHE A 45 10.57 -0.88 8.25
N TYR A 46 11.38 -1.53 7.41
CA TYR A 46 10.93 -2.06 6.13
C TYR A 46 11.53 -3.43 5.80
N MET A 47 10.86 -4.19 4.95
CA MET A 47 11.44 -5.41 4.34
C MET A 47 12.14 -5.05 3.01
N ASP A 48 11.39 -4.44 2.10
CA ASP A 48 11.86 -3.93 0.81
C ASP A 48 11.25 -2.55 0.57
N MET A 49 12.06 -1.58 0.12
CA MET A 49 11.57 -0.28 -0.33
C MET A 49 11.06 -0.41 -1.75
N ARG A 50 9.73 -0.43 -1.93
CA ARG A 50 9.10 -0.54 -3.24
C ARG A 50 8.71 0.84 -3.77
N MET A 51 9.66 1.52 -4.40
CA MET A 51 9.52 2.86 -4.96
C MET A 51 9.23 2.78 -6.48
N GLY A 52 8.28 1.93 -6.87
CA GLY A 52 7.97 1.66 -8.28
C GLY A 52 7.15 2.77 -8.91
N GLY A 53 7.69 3.42 -9.95
CA GLY A 53 7.08 4.54 -10.65
C GLY A 53 8.10 5.64 -10.94
N ALA A 54 7.75 6.58 -11.81
CA ALA A 54 8.63 7.72 -12.10
C ALA A 54 8.81 8.60 -10.84
N LEU A 55 10.03 9.05 -10.59
CA LEU A 55 10.41 10.00 -9.52
C LEU A 55 10.34 9.45 -8.08
N TYR A 56 9.89 8.22 -7.88
CA TYR A 56 9.76 7.65 -6.54
C TYR A 56 11.10 7.22 -5.94
N GLU A 57 12.04 6.73 -6.75
CA GLU A 57 13.39 6.41 -6.27
C GLU A 57 14.16 7.69 -5.90
N GLU A 58 14.01 8.75 -6.69
CA GLU A 58 14.57 10.07 -6.43
C GLU A 58 14.00 10.67 -5.13
N LEU A 59 12.70 10.49 -4.88
CA LEU A 59 12.07 10.88 -3.62
C LEU A 59 12.67 10.12 -2.43
N TYR A 60 12.88 8.81 -2.56
CA TYR A 60 13.52 8.01 -1.53
C TYR A 60 14.96 8.47 -1.26
N LYS A 61 15.74 8.71 -2.30
CA LYS A 61 17.10 9.27 -2.19
C LYS A 61 17.09 10.64 -1.54
N GLU A 62 16.17 11.52 -1.94
CA GLU A 62 16.03 12.85 -1.36
C GLU A 62 15.73 12.78 0.15
N SER A 63 14.83 11.89 0.56
CA SER A 63 14.47 11.72 1.98
C SER A 63 15.69 11.37 2.84
N GLN A 64 16.62 10.59 2.32
CA GLN A 64 17.85 10.23 3.01
C GLN A 64 18.82 11.42 3.04
N GLN A 65 19.10 12.02 1.87
CA GLN A 65 20.17 13.00 1.71
C GLN A 65 19.83 14.38 2.27
N LYS A 66 18.60 14.87 2.06
CA LYS A 66 18.18 16.22 2.46
C LYS A 66 17.48 16.24 3.82
N TYR A 67 16.77 15.17 4.17
CA TYR A 67 15.95 15.11 5.40
C TYR A 67 16.54 14.21 6.48
N GLY A 68 17.58 13.41 6.18
CA GLY A 68 18.21 12.54 7.16
C GLY A 68 17.26 11.47 7.72
N ILE A 69 16.32 10.98 6.91
CA ILE A 69 15.43 9.89 7.30
C ILE A 69 16.23 8.58 7.35
N ASN A 70 16.10 7.84 8.45
CA ASN A 70 16.83 6.59 8.67
C ASN A 70 15.97 5.40 8.24
N TYR A 71 16.60 4.41 7.61
CA TYR A 71 15.93 3.21 7.11
C TYR A 71 16.57 1.98 7.74
N ILE A 72 15.77 1.17 8.43
CA ILE A 72 16.19 -0.06 9.08
C ILE A 72 15.51 -1.21 8.37
N ARG A 73 16.31 -2.09 7.75
CA ARG A 73 15.80 -3.25 7.03
C ARG A 73 15.48 -4.37 8.00
N GLY A 74 14.23 -4.44 8.42
CA GLY A 74 13.70 -5.48 9.27
C GLY A 74 12.19 -5.39 9.37
N LYS A 75 11.50 -6.54 9.30
CA LYS A 75 10.09 -6.64 9.69
C LYS A 75 10.02 -6.56 11.21
N LEU A 76 9.25 -5.62 11.71
CA LEU A 76 9.06 -5.41 13.14
C LEU A 76 8.35 -6.63 13.75
N SER A 77 8.87 -7.14 14.86
CA SER A 77 8.33 -8.34 15.51
C SER A 77 7.21 -7.98 16.49
N GLU A 78 7.43 -6.99 17.33
CA GLU A 78 6.45 -6.48 18.29
C GLU A 78 6.68 -5.01 18.65
N VAL A 79 5.59 -4.36 19.06
CA VAL A 79 5.61 -3.09 19.81
C VAL A 79 5.07 -3.40 21.20
N SER A 80 5.81 -3.06 22.23
CA SER A 80 5.40 -3.23 23.63
C SER A 80 5.69 -1.97 24.43
N GLU A 81 5.07 -1.84 25.60
CA GLU A 81 5.34 -0.77 26.54
C GLU A 81 6.33 -1.23 27.60
N ASN A 82 7.33 -0.40 27.93
CA ASN A 82 8.25 -0.69 29.03
C ASN A 82 7.72 -0.19 30.38
N ILE A 83 8.45 -0.48 31.46
CA ILE A 83 8.08 -0.06 32.83
C ILE A 83 7.95 1.46 33.03
N ASN A 84 8.47 2.26 32.10
CA ASN A 84 8.43 3.73 32.12
C ASN A 84 7.37 4.29 31.15
N ASN A 85 6.42 3.46 30.70
CA ASN A 85 5.38 3.82 29.74
C ASN A 85 5.90 4.35 28.41
N LYS A 86 7.06 3.85 27.95
CA LYS A 86 7.63 4.15 26.64
C LYS A 86 7.35 2.99 25.69
N LEU A 87 6.98 3.33 24.44
CA LEU A 87 6.81 2.35 23.39
C LEU A 87 8.18 1.87 22.93
N VAL A 88 8.35 0.56 22.92
CA VAL A 88 9.57 -0.11 22.53
C VAL A 88 9.28 -1.02 21.36
N VAL A 89 10.04 -0.83 20.29
CA VAL A 89 10.00 -1.70 19.12
C VAL A 89 11.11 -2.73 19.18
N LYS A 90 10.79 -3.96 18.81
CA LYS A 90 11.77 -5.01 18.55
C LYS A 90 11.79 -5.31 17.06
N VAL A 91 12.98 -5.30 16.48
CA VAL A 91 13.19 -5.57 15.06
C VAL A 91 14.56 -6.22 14.88
N GLU A 92 14.70 -7.08 13.89
CA GLU A 92 16.01 -7.57 13.47
C GLU A 92 16.52 -6.66 12.36
N ASP A 93 17.66 -5.98 12.58
CA ASP A 93 18.35 -5.30 11.50
C ASP A 93 19.07 -6.35 10.66
N THR A 94 18.45 -6.72 9.54
CA THR A 94 18.94 -7.78 8.66
C THR A 94 20.20 -7.39 7.90
N LEU A 95 20.53 -6.10 7.80
CA LEU A 95 21.79 -5.64 7.17
C LEU A 95 22.94 -5.72 8.17
N ALA A 96 22.68 -5.43 9.44
CA ALA A 96 23.66 -5.56 10.51
C ALA A 96 23.70 -6.96 11.16
N GLY A 97 22.74 -7.84 10.83
CA GLY A 97 22.63 -9.20 11.37
C GLY A 97 22.39 -9.24 12.88
N ARG A 98 21.72 -8.24 13.46
CA ARG A 98 21.54 -8.14 14.91
C ARG A 98 20.14 -7.69 15.32
N PRO A 99 19.64 -8.17 16.47
CA PRO A 99 18.41 -7.63 17.04
C PRO A 99 18.62 -6.19 17.49
N LEU A 100 17.60 -5.37 17.26
CA LEU A 100 17.51 -3.99 17.69
C LEU A 100 16.30 -3.83 18.60
N ARG A 101 16.52 -3.18 19.74
CA ARG A 101 15.47 -2.73 20.63
C ARG A 101 15.55 -1.21 20.72
N MET A 102 14.47 -0.52 20.36
CA MET A 102 14.50 0.93 20.23
C MET A 102 13.24 1.55 20.81
N GLU A 103 13.39 2.65 21.55
CA GLU A 103 12.23 3.41 22.05
C GLU A 103 11.73 4.34 20.95
N LEU A 104 10.41 4.46 20.83
CA LEU A 104 9.74 5.39 19.94
C LEU A 104 8.73 6.22 20.72
N ASP A 105 8.65 7.51 20.45
CA ASP A 105 7.57 8.35 20.99
C ASP A 105 6.25 8.12 20.25
N MET A 106 6.32 7.83 18.94
CA MET A 106 5.13 7.61 18.09
C MET A 106 5.43 6.59 16.98
N PRO A 107 4.85 5.38 17.03
CA PRO A 107 4.81 4.47 15.90
C PRO A 107 3.69 4.89 14.93
N VAL A 108 4.01 4.92 13.65
CA VAL A 108 3.06 5.16 12.56
C VAL A 108 2.94 3.88 11.77
N LEU A 109 1.76 3.26 11.82
CA LEU A 109 1.47 2.03 11.09
C LEU A 109 1.10 2.38 9.65
N MET A 110 1.91 1.94 8.69
CA MET A 110 1.59 2.09 7.27
C MET A 110 0.65 0.97 6.85
N ALA A 111 -0.61 1.12 7.26
CA ALA A 111 -1.67 0.16 6.99
C ALA A 111 -1.87 -0.05 5.47
N GLY A 112 -2.04 -1.30 5.09
CA GLY A 112 -2.37 -1.70 3.73
C GLY A 112 -3.75 -1.24 3.26
N MET A 113 -3.97 -1.34 1.96
CA MET A 113 -5.29 -1.18 1.36
C MET A 113 -6.02 -2.51 1.38
N GLU A 114 -7.29 -2.49 1.79
CA GLU A 114 -8.22 -3.60 1.69
C GLU A 114 -9.50 -3.12 1.00
N MET A 115 -10.27 -4.07 0.46
CA MET A 115 -11.60 -3.79 -0.04
C MET A 115 -12.47 -3.20 1.07
N SER A 116 -13.23 -2.16 0.77
CA SER A 116 -14.16 -1.55 1.73
C SER A 116 -15.30 -2.51 2.08
N GLN A 117 -15.89 -2.36 3.27
CA GLN A 117 -17.05 -3.17 3.67
C GLN A 117 -18.22 -3.04 2.69
N SER A 118 -18.44 -1.84 2.14
CA SER A 118 -19.44 -1.62 1.09
C SER A 118 -19.10 -2.37 -0.20
N GLY A 119 -17.82 -2.45 -0.58
CA GLY A 119 -17.37 -3.24 -1.74
C GLY A 119 -17.60 -4.73 -1.55
N LEU A 120 -17.31 -5.27 -0.36
CA LEU A 120 -17.60 -6.67 -0.02
C LEU A 120 -19.10 -6.98 -0.06
N ASN A 121 -19.93 -6.06 0.43
CA ASN A 121 -21.39 -6.21 0.38
C ASN A 121 -21.90 -6.15 -1.05
N LEU A 122 -21.37 -5.23 -1.86
CA LEU A 122 -21.69 -5.12 -3.29
C LEU A 122 -21.31 -6.40 -4.05
N ALA A 123 -20.14 -6.97 -3.75
CA ALA A 123 -19.71 -8.24 -4.35
C ALA A 123 -20.75 -9.34 -4.14
N LYS A 124 -21.23 -9.48 -2.90
CA LYS A 124 -22.26 -10.47 -2.53
C LYS A 124 -23.61 -10.18 -3.17
N SER A 125 -24.08 -8.93 -3.13
CA SER A 125 -25.41 -8.58 -3.61
C SER A 125 -25.54 -8.57 -5.13
N ALA A 126 -24.46 -8.23 -5.84
CA ALA A 126 -24.43 -8.12 -7.30
C ALA A 126 -23.82 -9.35 -7.99
N GLY A 127 -23.42 -10.38 -7.24
CA GLY A 127 -22.80 -11.59 -7.78
C GLY A 127 -21.41 -11.36 -8.39
N LEU A 128 -20.68 -10.33 -7.96
CA LEU A 128 -19.33 -10.06 -8.44
C LEU A 128 -18.33 -10.92 -7.67
N GLU A 129 -17.42 -11.55 -8.40
CA GLU A 129 -16.36 -12.36 -7.81
C GLU A 129 -15.23 -11.50 -7.25
N THR A 130 -14.53 -12.04 -6.25
CA THR A 130 -13.28 -11.47 -5.72
C THR A 130 -12.09 -12.36 -6.04
N GLY A 131 -10.95 -11.77 -6.39
CA GLY A 131 -9.72 -12.50 -6.69
C GLY A 131 -8.94 -12.93 -5.43
N GLU A 132 -7.81 -13.60 -5.63
CA GLU A 132 -6.89 -14.00 -4.55
C GLU A 132 -6.34 -12.80 -3.76
N ASN A 133 -6.28 -11.64 -4.40
CA ASN A 133 -5.93 -10.38 -3.75
C ASN A 133 -7.07 -9.80 -2.89
N ARG A 134 -8.23 -10.46 -2.81
CA ARG A 134 -9.42 -10.06 -2.04
C ARG A 134 -10.08 -8.75 -2.51
N PHE A 135 -9.79 -8.33 -3.73
CA PHE A 135 -10.48 -7.24 -4.44
C PHE A 135 -11.39 -7.81 -5.53
N PHE A 136 -12.14 -6.97 -6.26
CA PHE A 136 -12.97 -7.46 -7.37
C PHE A 136 -12.10 -8.16 -8.42
N ALA A 137 -12.52 -9.36 -8.83
CA ALA A 137 -11.86 -10.13 -9.87
C ALA A 137 -12.18 -9.50 -11.23
N PRO A 138 -11.19 -9.02 -12.00
CA PRO A 138 -11.41 -8.62 -13.38
C PRO A 138 -11.68 -9.85 -14.26
N ALA A 139 -12.19 -9.62 -15.46
CA ALA A 139 -12.37 -10.67 -16.47
C ALA A 139 -11.03 -11.32 -16.84
N ASP A 140 -9.98 -10.50 -16.96
CA ASP A 140 -8.59 -10.93 -17.19
C ASP A 140 -7.61 -9.90 -16.63
N HIS A 141 -6.49 -10.35 -16.05
CA HIS A 141 -5.51 -9.45 -15.41
C HIS A 141 -4.64 -8.65 -16.39
N HIS A 142 -4.50 -9.09 -17.63
CA HIS A 142 -3.61 -8.51 -18.63
C HIS A 142 -4.34 -7.60 -19.62
N TYR A 143 -5.50 -8.03 -20.14
CA TYR A 143 -6.23 -7.28 -21.18
C TYR A 143 -7.67 -6.93 -20.79
N GLY A 144 -8.17 -7.45 -19.67
CA GLY A 144 -9.55 -7.27 -19.21
C GLY A 144 -9.66 -6.60 -17.84
N SER A 145 -8.65 -5.85 -17.40
CA SER A 145 -8.55 -5.37 -16.01
C SER A 145 -9.70 -4.48 -15.54
N ASN A 146 -10.39 -3.83 -16.49
CA ASN A 146 -11.54 -2.96 -16.26
C ASN A 146 -12.90 -3.65 -16.44
N LYS A 147 -12.94 -4.91 -16.90
CA LYS A 147 -14.20 -5.64 -17.16
C LYS A 147 -14.46 -6.61 -16.02
N SER A 148 -15.71 -6.76 -15.63
CA SER A 148 -16.11 -7.89 -14.79
C SER A 148 -16.43 -9.12 -15.65
N LYS A 149 -16.73 -10.25 -15.01
CA LYS A 149 -17.28 -11.43 -15.70
C LYS A 149 -18.77 -11.32 -16.03
N ILE A 150 -19.42 -10.24 -15.58
CA ILE A 150 -20.81 -9.92 -15.90
C ILE A 150 -20.82 -8.87 -17.02
N ASP A 151 -21.48 -9.20 -18.12
CA ASP A 151 -21.60 -8.29 -19.26
C ASP A 151 -22.26 -6.97 -18.86
N GLY A 152 -21.68 -5.86 -19.33
CA GLY A 152 -22.15 -4.52 -19.01
C GLY A 152 -21.71 -3.98 -17.64
N VAL A 153 -20.97 -4.76 -16.84
CA VAL A 153 -20.40 -4.30 -15.56
C VAL A 153 -18.89 -4.11 -15.67
N PHE A 154 -18.43 -2.92 -15.29
CA PHE A 154 -17.05 -2.46 -15.42
C PHE A 154 -16.50 -1.93 -14.09
N TYR A 155 -15.17 -1.93 -13.97
CA TYR A 155 -14.43 -1.49 -12.79
C TYR A 155 -13.56 -0.28 -13.08
N ALA A 156 -13.42 0.60 -12.10
CA ALA A 156 -12.56 1.78 -12.17
C ALA A 156 -11.83 2.00 -10.84
N GLY A 157 -10.56 2.38 -10.91
CA GLY A 157 -9.70 2.63 -9.76
C GLY A 157 -9.36 1.40 -8.90
N ALA A 158 -9.09 1.66 -7.62
CA ALA A 158 -8.51 0.70 -6.69
C ALA A 158 -9.45 -0.41 -6.20
N CYS A 159 -10.64 -0.54 -6.80
CA CYS A 159 -11.59 -1.60 -6.45
C CYS A 159 -11.16 -2.99 -6.94
N THR A 160 -10.19 -3.07 -7.87
CA THR A 160 -9.62 -4.33 -8.38
C THR A 160 -8.26 -4.67 -7.78
N ALA A 161 -7.53 -3.69 -7.25
CA ALA A 161 -6.24 -3.86 -6.58
C ALA A 161 -5.78 -2.55 -5.92
N PRO A 162 -4.79 -2.58 -5.01
CA PRO A 162 -4.11 -1.37 -4.54
C PRO A 162 -3.46 -0.60 -5.70
N MET A 163 -3.81 0.68 -5.84
CA MET A 163 -3.33 1.56 -6.91
C MET A 163 -2.88 2.91 -6.37
N ASN A 164 -1.93 3.55 -7.05
CA ASN A 164 -1.66 4.97 -6.83
C ASN A 164 -2.68 5.85 -7.57
N ILE A 165 -2.62 7.17 -7.36
CA ILE A 165 -3.56 8.12 -7.95
C ILE A 165 -3.48 8.11 -9.49
N THR A 166 -2.26 8.15 -10.05
CA THR A 166 -2.05 8.17 -11.50
C THR A 166 -2.58 6.91 -12.16
N GLU A 167 -2.33 5.75 -11.56
CA GLU A 167 -2.85 4.45 -12.00
C GLU A 167 -4.38 4.40 -11.90
N THR A 168 -4.94 4.92 -10.81
CA THR A 168 -6.40 5.02 -10.63
C THR A 168 -7.05 5.85 -11.73
N ILE A 169 -6.44 6.98 -12.09
CA ILE A 169 -6.92 7.85 -13.18
C ILE A 169 -6.83 7.12 -14.53
N SER A 170 -5.70 6.46 -14.81
CA SER A 170 -5.53 5.69 -16.04
C SER A 170 -6.52 4.53 -16.14
N HIS A 171 -6.70 3.77 -15.04
CA HIS A 171 -7.66 2.68 -14.96
C HIS A 171 -9.09 3.19 -15.16
N ALA A 172 -9.47 4.33 -14.56
CA ALA A 172 -10.79 4.92 -14.76
C ALA A 172 -11.02 5.37 -16.22
N ARG A 173 -10.01 5.93 -16.88
CA ARG A 173 -10.11 6.31 -18.31
C ARG A 173 -10.27 5.08 -19.21
N ALA A 174 -9.55 4.00 -18.93
CA ALA A 174 -9.68 2.74 -19.66
C ALA A 174 -11.10 2.14 -19.51
N ALA A 175 -11.69 2.20 -18.30
CA ALA A 175 -13.07 1.78 -18.08
C ALA A 175 -14.07 2.51 -19.00
N VAL A 176 -13.89 3.81 -19.22
CA VAL A 176 -14.74 4.59 -20.12
C VAL A 176 -14.65 4.09 -21.56
N ALA A 177 -13.45 3.75 -22.03
CA ALA A 177 -13.26 3.20 -23.37
C ALA A 177 -13.99 1.85 -23.53
N ASP A 178 -13.86 0.96 -22.53
CA ASP A 178 -14.55 -0.33 -22.51
C ASP A 178 -16.08 -0.20 -22.50
N VAL A 179 -16.62 0.77 -21.75
CA VAL A 179 -18.06 1.08 -21.73
C VAL A 179 -18.53 1.57 -23.10
N ILE A 180 -17.77 2.45 -23.76
CA ILE A 180 -18.12 2.96 -25.10
C ILE A 180 -18.15 1.81 -26.12
N ASP A 181 -17.16 0.93 -26.09
CA ASP A 181 -17.08 -0.19 -27.02
C ASP A 181 -18.21 -1.21 -26.79
N TYR A 182 -18.58 -1.45 -25.52
CA TYR A 182 -19.76 -2.25 -25.18
C TYR A 182 -21.05 -1.68 -25.82
N PHE A 183 -21.29 -0.37 -25.69
CA PHE A 183 -22.48 0.25 -26.31
C PHE A 183 -22.45 0.26 -27.84
N ARG A 184 -21.28 0.32 -28.46
CA ARG A 184 -21.17 0.22 -29.93
C ARG A 184 -21.54 -1.16 -30.42
N ASN A 185 -21.08 -2.20 -29.74
CA ASN A 185 -21.35 -3.60 -30.10
C ASN A 185 -22.81 -4.01 -29.84
N LEU A 186 -23.52 -3.33 -28.93
CA LEU A 186 -24.97 -3.54 -28.74
C LEU A 186 -25.83 -2.99 -29.89
N LYS A 187 -25.29 -2.07 -30.71
CA LYS A 187 -26.02 -1.43 -31.82
C LYS A 187 -25.81 -2.12 -33.17
N SER A 188 -24.85 -3.05 -33.25
CA SER A 188 -24.57 -3.89 -34.42
C SER A 188 -25.33 -5.21 -34.34
#